data_AF-A0A158HEB4-F1
#
_entry.id   AF-A0A158HEB4-F1
#
_cell.length_a   1.000
_cell.length_b   1.000
_cell.length_c   1.000
_cell.angle_alpha   90.00
_cell.angle_beta   90.00
_cell.angle_gamma   90.00
#
_symmetry.space_group_name_H-M   'P 1'
#
loop_
_entity.id
_entity.type
_entity.pdbx_description
1 polymer ?
#
loop_
_entity_poly.entity_id
_entity_poly.type
_entity_poly.pdbx_seq_one_letter_code
_entity_poly.pdbx_strand_id
1 'polypeptide(L)'
;MPVNDACVKIPHPHLTSTLQLLVTLPGTSSLNAMRALRRALGAALRIYVVKIDRARTTITLQIETTRSALTDVIGSLAAGLPEATVGRVRANAF
;
A
#
# COMPACT_ATOMS: atom_id res chain seq x y z
N MET A 1 46.56 22.46 7.13
CA MET A 1 45.18 22.29 7.67
C MET A 1 44.43 23.57 7.33
N PRO A 2 43.25 23.49 6.68
CA PRO A 2 42.08 22.92 7.33
C PRO A 2 41.54 21.66 6.63
N VAL A 3 40.93 20.81 7.45
CA VAL A 3 40.23 19.58 7.09
C VAL A 3 38.82 20.01 6.68
N ASN A 4 38.39 19.67 5.46
CA ASN A 4 37.01 19.95 5.04
C ASN A 4 36.07 19.01 5.80
N ASP A 5 35.34 19.56 6.78
CA ASP A 5 34.14 18.95 7.37
C ASP A 5 32.96 19.02 6.38
N ALA A 6 33.14 18.39 5.22
CA ALA A 6 31.99 17.96 4.44
C ALA A 6 31.32 16.85 5.25
N CYS A 7 30.34 17.23 6.07
CA CYS A 7 29.34 16.31 6.60
C CYS A 7 28.66 15.68 5.38
N VAL A 8 29.27 14.60 4.88
CA VAL A 8 28.66 13.69 3.92
C VAL A 8 27.46 13.15 4.66
N LYS A 9 26.30 13.73 4.35
CA LYS A 9 25.01 13.20 4.74
C LYS A 9 24.94 11.84 4.06
N ILE A 10 25.37 10.82 4.78
CA ILE A 10 25.26 9.42 4.36
C ILE A 10 23.80 9.31 3.92
N PRO A 11 23.51 9.00 2.65
CA PRO A 11 22.17 8.61 2.29
C PRO A 11 21.94 7.40 3.17
N HIS A 12 21.12 7.55 4.22
CA HIS A 12 20.69 6.40 4.98
C HIS A 12 20.21 5.43 3.90
N PRO A 13 20.73 4.20 3.81
CA PRO A 13 20.03 3.19 3.08
C PRO A 13 18.73 3.05 3.85
N HIS A 14 17.74 3.86 3.49
CA HIS A 14 16.37 3.48 3.62
C HIS A 14 16.32 2.23 2.73
N LEU A 15 16.67 1.08 3.32
CA LEU A 15 16.05 -0.18 3.01
C LEU A 15 14.58 0.19 3.01
N THR A 16 14.06 0.53 1.85
CA THR A 16 12.67 0.90 1.66
C THR A 16 11.93 -0.40 1.87
N SER A 17 11.74 -0.75 3.15
CA SER A 17 10.92 -1.87 3.56
C SER A 17 9.56 -1.59 2.97
N THR A 18 9.28 -2.31 1.89
CA THR A 18 7.97 -2.28 1.29
C THR A 18 7.04 -2.93 2.30
N LEU A 19 5.85 -2.37 2.48
CA LEU A 19 4.82 -2.90 3.34
C LEU A 19 3.75 -3.49 2.45
N GLN A 20 3.31 -4.70 2.78
CA GLN A 20 2.20 -5.37 2.14
C GLN A 20 0.95 -5.15 2.98
N LEU A 21 -0.01 -4.42 2.42
CA LEU A 21 -1.29 -4.12 3.02
C LEU A 21 -2.37 -4.99 2.38
N LEU A 22 -3.03 -5.83 3.17
CA LEU A 22 -4.23 -6.53 2.72
C LEU A 22 -5.43 -5.59 2.85
N VAL A 23 -6.23 -5.48 1.79
CA VAL A 23 -7.47 -4.71 1.75
C VAL A 23 -8.57 -5.62 1.23
N THR A 24 -9.65 -5.76 2.00
CA THR A 24 -10.85 -6.48 1.59
C THR A 24 -11.91 -5.48 1.19
N LEU A 25 -12.47 -5.66 0.00
CA LEU A 25 -13.54 -4.85 -0.55
C LEU A 25 -14.79 -5.70 -0.76
N PRO A 26 -15.99 -5.16 -0.54
CA PRO A 26 -17.21 -5.78 -1.00
C PRO A 26 -17.27 -5.77 -2.53
N GLY A 27 -17.87 -6.81 -3.08
CA GLY A 27 -17.98 -7.06 -4.51
C GLY A 27 -17.19 -8.28 -4.98
N THR A 28 -17.52 -8.75 -6.18
CA THR A 28 -16.88 -9.91 -6.84
C THR A 28 -16.13 -9.52 -8.11
N SER A 29 -16.15 -8.25 -8.49
CA SER A 29 -15.46 -7.71 -9.66
C SER A 29 -14.09 -7.16 -9.28
N SER A 30 -13.04 -7.92 -9.61
CA SER A 30 -11.65 -7.51 -9.39
C SER A 30 -11.30 -6.23 -10.15
N LEU A 31 -11.84 -6.05 -11.36
CA LEU A 31 -11.65 -4.83 -12.15
C LEU A 31 -12.23 -3.60 -11.46
N ASN A 32 -13.42 -3.71 -10.89
CA ASN A 32 -14.04 -2.59 -10.16
C ASN A 32 -13.25 -2.27 -8.88
N ALA A 33 -12.88 -3.30 -8.11
CA ALA A 33 -12.04 -3.14 -6.92
C ALA A 33 -10.69 -2.48 -7.25
N MET A 34 -10.05 -2.90 -8.34
CA MET A 34 -8.76 -2.38 -8.76
C MET A 34 -8.86 -0.95 -9.31
N ARG A 35 -9.93 -0.60 -10.03
CA ARG A 35 -10.21 0.78 -10.44
C ARG A 35 -10.47 1.68 -9.24
N ALA A 36 -11.25 1.20 -8.27
CA ALA A 36 -11.58 1.93 -7.06
C ALA A 36 -10.32 2.21 -6.23
N LEU A 37 -9.47 1.19 -6.05
CA LEU A 37 -8.17 1.34 -5.40
C LEU A 37 -7.23 2.28 -6.15
N ARG A 38 -7.10 2.14 -7.48
CA ARG A 38 -6.27 3.06 -8.29
C ARG A 38 -6.76 4.50 -8.24
N ARG A 39 -8.08 4.73 -8.10
CA ARG A 39 -8.65 6.07 -7.94
C ARG A 39 -8.35 6.66 -6.55
N ALA A 40 -8.47 5.86 -5.50
CA ALA A 40 -8.21 6.31 -4.13
C ALA A 40 -6.70 6.55 -3.89
N LEU A 41 -5.87 5.62 -4.35
CA LEU A 41 -4.45 5.55 -4.02
C LEU A 41 -3.53 6.15 -5.09
N GLY A 42 -4.03 6.38 -6.29
CA GLY A 42 -3.23 6.79 -7.44
C GLY A 42 -2.59 5.62 -8.20
N ALA A 43 -2.05 5.92 -9.37
CA ALA A 43 -1.59 4.91 -10.35
C ALA A 43 -0.25 4.24 -10.01
N ALA A 44 0.46 4.69 -8.96
CA ALA A 44 1.84 4.31 -8.68
C ALA A 44 2.01 3.09 -7.76
N LEU A 45 0.92 2.53 -7.22
CA LEU A 45 0.99 1.43 -6.25
C LEU A 45 0.81 0.07 -6.93
N ARG A 46 1.60 -0.91 -6.48
CA ARG A 46 1.47 -2.30 -6.94
C ARG A 46 0.32 -2.94 -6.19
N ILE A 47 -0.70 -3.36 -6.94
CA ILE A 47 -1.91 -3.98 -6.40
C ILE A 47 -2.02 -5.37 -7.00
N TYR A 48 -2.16 -6.37 -6.13
CA TYR A 48 -2.30 -7.78 -6.47
C TYR A 48 -3.63 -8.30 -5.93
N VAL A 49 -4.36 -9.10 -6.71
CA VAL A 49 -5.56 -9.77 -6.22
C VAL A 49 -5.12 -11.05 -5.51
N VAL A 50 -5.40 -11.17 -4.22
CA VAL A 50 -5.03 -12.34 -3.41
C VAL A 50 -6.11 -13.40 -3.49
N LYS A 51 -7.39 -12.99 -3.33
CA LYS A 51 -8.52 -13.91 -3.35
C LYS A 51 -9.80 -13.18 -3.74
N ILE A 52 -10.67 -13.88 -4.45
CA ILE A 52 -12.06 -13.47 -4.69
C ILE A 52 -12.96 -14.48 -3.99
N ASP A 53 -13.72 -14.03 -3.00
CA ASP A 53 -14.69 -14.82 -2.28
C ASP A 53 -16.10 -14.52 -2.80
N ARG A 54 -16.59 -15.36 -3.72
CA ARG A 54 -17.92 -15.17 -4.32
C ARG A 54 -19.06 -15.48 -3.35
N ALA A 55 -18.84 -16.37 -2.38
CA ALA A 55 -19.86 -16.74 -1.40
C ALA A 55 -20.16 -15.58 -0.43
N ARG A 56 -19.11 -14.82 -0.06
CA ARG A 56 -19.24 -13.62 0.78
C ARG A 56 -19.34 -12.34 -0.03
N THR A 57 -19.29 -12.43 -1.36
CA THR A 57 -19.20 -11.28 -2.27
C THR A 57 -18.12 -10.29 -1.84
N THR A 58 -16.90 -10.77 -1.59
CA THR A 58 -15.76 -9.93 -1.21
C THR A 58 -14.51 -10.27 -2.02
N ILE A 59 -13.65 -9.28 -2.20
CA ILE A 59 -12.34 -9.44 -2.83
C ILE A 59 -11.28 -8.96 -1.85
N THR A 60 -10.24 -9.78 -1.67
CA THR A 60 -9.06 -9.40 -0.93
C THR A 60 -7.93 -9.09 -1.90
N LEU A 61 -7.41 -7.88 -1.80
CA LEU A 61 -6.27 -7.38 -2.56
C LEU A 61 -5.10 -7.12 -1.62
N GLN A 62 -3.90 -7.23 -2.16
CA GLN A 62 -2.67 -6.88 -1.50
C GLN A 62 -2.05 -5.69 -2.21
N ILE A 63 -1.64 -4.70 -1.44
CA ILE A 63 -1.07 -3.45 -1.92
C ILE A 63 0.33 -3.33 -1.36
N GLU A 64 1.32 -3.15 -2.22
CA GLU A 64 2.67 -2.83 -1.78
C GLU A 64 2.83 -1.32 -1.69
N THR A 65 3.19 -0.84 -0.51
CA THR A 65 3.48 0.57 -0.23
C THR A 65 4.81 0.69 0.52
N THR A 66 5.25 1.89 0.86
CA THR A 66 6.39 2.12 1.77
C THR A 66 5.88 2.56 3.13
N ARG A 67 6.72 2.44 4.17
CA ARG A 67 6.34 2.89 5.52
C ARG A 67 6.02 4.39 5.59
N SER A 68 6.70 5.22 4.79
CA SER A 68 6.42 6.66 4.71
C SER A 68 5.08 6.97 4.05
N ALA A 69 4.68 6.20 3.04
CA ALA A 69 3.41 6.39 2.33
C ALA A 69 2.23 5.64 2.96
N LEU A 70 2.44 4.79 3.97
CA LEU A 70 1.37 3.99 4.58
C LEU A 70 0.25 4.86 5.16
N THR A 71 0.58 5.93 5.87
CA THR A 71 -0.41 6.82 6.49
C THR A 71 -1.28 7.50 5.44
N ASP A 72 -0.67 7.97 4.35
CA ASP A 72 -1.40 8.56 3.22
C ASP A 72 -2.27 7.52 2.52
N VAL A 73 -1.76 6.30 2.32
CA VAL A 73 -2.51 5.17 1.75
C VAL A 73 -3.74 4.85 2.59
N ILE A 74 -3.61 4.76 3.92
CA ILE A 74 -4.73 4.50 4.82
C ILE A 74 -5.74 5.66 4.78
N GLY A 75 -5.27 6.91 4.79
CA GLY A 75 -6.12 8.09 4.68
C GLY A 75 -6.91 8.12 3.37
N SER A 76 -6.25 7.84 2.25
CA SER A 76 -6.86 7.72 0.93
C SER A 76 -7.86 6.57 0.84
N LEU A 77 -7.58 5.43 1.47
CA LEU A 77 -8.53 4.31 1.55
C LEU A 77 -9.76 4.71 2.36
N ALA A 78 -9.58 5.32 3.53
CA ALA A 78 -10.68 5.75 4.37
C ALA A 78 -11.57 6.81 3.68
N ALA A 79 -10.95 7.72 2.92
CA ALA A 79 -11.68 8.77 2.20
C ALA A 79 -12.35 8.27 0.91
N GLY A 80 -11.68 7.40 0.15
CA GLY A 80 -12.15 6.96 -1.16
C GLY A 80 -12.97 5.66 -1.14
N LEU A 81 -12.79 4.82 -0.13
CA LEU A 81 -13.39 3.49 -0.02
C LEU A 81 -13.80 3.22 1.45
N PRO A 82 -14.85 3.88 1.95
CA PRO A 82 -15.29 3.70 3.34
C PRO A 82 -15.75 2.27 3.66
N GLU A 83 -16.15 1.50 2.64
CA GLU A 83 -16.53 0.09 2.78
C GLU A 83 -15.31 -0.87 2.71
N ALA A 84 -14.10 -0.34 2.50
CA ALA A 84 -12.89 -1.14 2.48
C ALA A 84 -12.45 -1.51 3.89
N THR A 85 -12.28 -2.81 4.13
CA THR A 85 -11.66 -3.30 5.35
C THR A 85 -10.17 -3.40 5.15
N VAL A 86 -9.41 -2.58 5.89
CA VAL A 86 -7.96 -2.71 5.96
C VAL A 86 -7.62 -3.89 6.86
N GLY A 87 -7.00 -4.90 6.27
CA GLY A 87 -6.56 -6.11 6.95
C GLY A 87 -5.12 -6.01 7.47
N ARG A 88 -4.43 -7.14 7.45
CA ARG A 88 -3.08 -7.25 8.01
C ARG A 88 -2.07 -6.46 7.18
N VAL A 89 -1.25 -5.66 7.86
CA VAL A 89 -0.07 -5.02 7.29
C VAL A 89 1.15 -5.86 7.64
N ARG A 90 2.00 -6.18 6.66
CA ARG A 90 3.27 -6.89 6.88
C ARG A 90 4.41 -6.09 6.31
N ALA A 91 5.52 -6.00 7.03
CA ALA A 91 6.76 -5.53 6.42
C ALA A 91 7.32 -6.63 5.52
N ASN A 92 7.56 -6.28 4.27
CA ASN A 92 8.33 -7.06 3.33
C ASN A 92 9.79 -6.85 3.70
N ALA A 93 10.32 -7.75 4.52
CA ALA A 93 11.74 -7.82 4.80
C ALA A 93 12.39 -8.54 3.62
N PHE A 94 13.12 -7.79 2.80
CA PHE A 94 14.12 -8.34 1.91
C PHE A 94 15.42 -8.56 2.68
#